data_AF-A0A7N2LEB1-F1
#
_entry.id   AF-A0A7N2LEB1-F1
#
_cell.length_a   1.000
_cell.length_b   1.000
_cell.length_c   1.000
_cell.angle_alpha   90.00
_cell.angle_beta   90.00
_cell.angle_gamma   90.00
#
_symmetry.space_group_name_H-M   'P 1'
#
loop_
_entity.id
_entity.type
_entity.pdbx_description
1 polymer ?
#
loop_
_entity_poly.entity_id
_entity_poly.type
_entity_poly.pdbx_seq_one_letter_code
_entity_poly.pdbx_strand_id
1 'polypeptide(L)'
;MLPLRGIMELTEFGHIVDCIDINKQLAFDHPLLKDHKIQERPHFSKRTTKNVGLSRNRPSMIGLLQDACPSGTVPIRRTTKADLIAIRSMSNNIYPQTTKVPNIHRAVIQMRTSKYESYLGVIGNINVYNPDVKEGSSYAVIYVMNGANENLNSITTGWMVSPSTYKGTPYSYFFTFWTTDGANKTGCFNIACPGFVQVDKRVYPGSPISNVSIPNGPQFEIGLSISKAEDGNWWVTKDQINIGYFPAAIFNNFVEPETVGWGGFAVNPPNGISPPMGSGIFPDDNYGHTSQFRAIQYRNSSGVLNGPHKYTYDTIIDSPNCYLIDFHGYIGTFEGYTFGFGGPGGDCGN
;
A
#
# COMPACT_ATOMS: atom_id res chain seq x y z
N MET A 1 19.96 -19.76 -15.28
CA MET A 1 20.68 -18.47 -15.41
C MET A 1 21.41 -18.20 -14.11
N LEU A 2 22.73 -18.14 -14.13
CA LEU A 2 23.54 -17.69 -12.98
C LEU A 2 23.27 -16.19 -12.75
N PRO A 3 23.06 -15.71 -11.50
CA PRO A 3 22.82 -14.30 -11.29
C PRO A 3 24.13 -13.53 -11.51
N LEU A 4 24.03 -12.46 -12.30
CA LEU A 4 25.04 -11.42 -12.41
C LEU A 4 25.45 -10.98 -10.99
N ARG A 5 26.75 -10.87 -10.72
CA ARG A 5 27.30 -10.36 -9.45
C ARG A 5 26.85 -8.90 -9.25
N GLY A 6 25.67 -8.71 -8.68
CA GLY A 6 25.24 -7.46 -8.07
C GLY A 6 25.95 -7.25 -6.74
N ILE A 7 26.02 -5.99 -6.29
CA ILE A 7 26.41 -5.69 -4.90
C ILE A 7 25.32 -6.26 -4.00
N MET A 8 25.74 -7.00 -2.97
CA MET A 8 24.87 -7.70 -2.03
C MET A 8 24.96 -6.99 -0.68
N GLU A 9 23.81 -6.54 -0.18
CA GLU A 9 23.70 -5.93 1.15
C GLU A 9 22.87 -6.82 2.06
N LEU A 10 23.40 -7.15 3.24
CA LEU A 10 22.64 -7.78 4.31
C LEU A 10 22.05 -6.66 5.18
N THR A 11 20.73 -6.60 5.27
CA THR A 11 20.06 -5.61 6.10
C THR A 11 20.11 -5.99 7.57
N GLU A 12 19.95 -5.01 8.47
CA GLU A 12 19.83 -5.23 9.92
C GLU A 12 18.68 -6.19 10.30
N PHE A 13 17.72 -6.38 9.39
CA PHE A 13 16.57 -7.27 9.53
C PHE A 13 16.81 -8.69 8.97
N GLY A 14 18.04 -9.02 8.58
CA GLY A 14 18.42 -10.35 8.09
C GLY A 14 17.96 -10.66 6.66
N HIS A 15 17.56 -9.65 5.88
CA HIS A 15 17.21 -9.82 4.46
C HIS A 15 18.42 -9.50 3.58
N ILE A 16 18.51 -10.18 2.44
CA ILE A 16 19.51 -9.88 1.42
C ILE A 16 18.86 -9.01 0.34
N VAL A 17 19.53 -7.93 -0.02
CA VAL A 17 19.15 -7.04 -1.11
C VAL A 17 20.21 -7.10 -2.21
N ASP A 18 19.75 -7.29 -3.44
CA ASP A 18 20.57 -7.30 -4.64
C ASP A 18 20.38 -5.96 -5.37
N CYS A 19 21.48 -5.24 -5.64
CA CYS A 19 21.45 -4.12 -6.57
C CYS A 19 21.53 -4.62 -8.00
N ILE A 20 20.43 -4.54 -8.74
CA ILE A 20 20.35 -5.02 -10.13
C ILE A 20 20.27 -3.85 -11.11
N ASP A 21 20.83 -4.02 -12.30
CA ASP A 21 20.68 -3.04 -13.40
C ASP A 21 19.20 -2.69 -13.59
N ILE A 22 18.90 -1.39 -13.63
CA ILE A 22 17.53 -0.89 -13.71
C ILE A 22 16.79 -1.42 -14.95
N ASN A 23 17.50 -1.79 -16.03
CA ASN A 23 16.93 -2.36 -17.26
C ASN A 23 16.78 -3.89 -17.21
N LYS A 24 17.27 -4.54 -16.15
CA LYS A 24 17.22 -6.01 -15.96
C LYS A 24 16.30 -6.43 -14.82
N GLN A 25 15.47 -5.53 -14.32
CA GLN A 25 14.47 -5.84 -13.31
C GLN A 25 13.35 -6.71 -13.85
N LEU A 26 12.75 -7.50 -12.97
CA LEU A 26 11.70 -8.47 -13.29
C LEU A 26 10.52 -7.86 -14.04
N ALA A 27 10.30 -6.54 -13.91
CA ALA A 27 9.27 -5.82 -14.65
C ALA A 27 9.23 -6.16 -16.14
N PHE A 28 10.39 -6.27 -16.78
CA PHE A 28 10.52 -6.44 -18.24
C PHE A 28 10.37 -7.89 -18.72
N ASP A 29 10.24 -8.84 -17.80
CA ASP A 29 9.81 -10.21 -18.14
C ASP A 29 8.30 -10.24 -18.45
N HIS A 30 7.57 -9.16 -18.19
CA HIS A 30 6.17 -9.03 -18.56
C HIS A 30 6.05 -8.94 -20.09
N PRO A 31 5.21 -9.76 -20.76
CA PRO A 31 5.11 -9.79 -22.23
C PRO A 31 4.82 -8.43 -22.87
N LEU A 32 4.04 -7.58 -22.19
CA LEU A 32 3.66 -6.24 -22.65
C LEU A 32 4.74 -5.16 -22.39
N LEU A 33 5.83 -5.48 -21.68
CA LEU A 33 6.83 -4.50 -21.24
C LEU A 33 8.23 -4.73 -21.82
N LYS A 34 8.40 -5.65 -22.78
CA LYS A 34 9.71 -6.00 -23.35
C LYS A 34 10.48 -4.79 -23.90
N ASP A 35 9.76 -3.87 -24.53
CA ASP A 35 10.31 -2.64 -25.12
C ASP A 35 9.94 -1.38 -24.31
N HIS A 36 9.55 -1.56 -23.05
CA HIS A 36 9.10 -0.44 -22.21
C HIS A 36 10.26 0.52 -21.91
N LYS A 37 10.10 1.79 -22.28
CA LYS A 37 11.06 2.84 -21.93
C LYS A 37 10.84 3.30 -20.49
N ILE A 38 11.84 3.11 -19.64
CA ILE A 38 11.82 3.55 -18.24
C ILE A 38 11.58 5.07 -18.17
N GLN A 39 10.63 5.44 -17.32
CA GLN A 39 10.41 6.83 -16.94
C GLN A 39 11.07 7.06 -15.59
N GLU A 40 11.98 8.03 -15.48
CA GLU A 40 12.69 8.29 -14.21
C GLU A 40 11.87 9.15 -13.24
N ARG A 41 10.95 9.97 -13.77
CA ARG A 41 10.12 10.88 -12.98
C ARG A 41 8.72 11.00 -13.60
N PRO A 42 7.66 11.10 -12.79
CA PRO A 42 6.33 11.37 -13.29
C PRO A 42 6.19 12.81 -13.76
N HIS A 43 5.42 12.99 -14.83
CA HIS A 43 4.83 14.27 -15.21
C HIS A 43 3.36 14.25 -14.80
N PHE A 44 3.00 15.04 -13.78
CA PHE A 44 1.62 15.20 -13.33
C PHE A 44 1.05 16.53 -13.82
N SER A 45 -0.19 16.50 -14.33
CA SER A 45 -0.87 17.71 -14.78
C SER A 45 -0.97 18.75 -13.67
N LYS A 46 -0.36 19.91 -13.89
CA LYS A 46 -0.30 21.01 -12.92
C LYS A 46 -1.64 21.75 -12.90
N ARG A 47 -2.53 21.42 -11.98
CA ARG A 47 -3.60 22.32 -11.53
C ARG A 47 -3.37 22.73 -10.09
N THR A 48 -3.27 24.04 -9.89
CA THR A 48 -2.84 24.70 -8.66
C THR A 48 -3.82 24.42 -7.54
N THR A 49 -3.45 23.52 -6.63
CA THR A 49 -4.00 23.46 -5.28
C THR A 49 -2.83 23.40 -4.32
N LYS A 50 -2.92 24.13 -3.20
CA LYS A 50 -1.89 24.09 -2.16
C LYS A 50 -1.84 22.64 -1.66
N ASN A 51 -0.76 21.92 -1.94
CA ASN A 51 -0.49 20.64 -1.30
C ASN A 51 -0.46 20.89 0.21
N VAL A 52 -1.36 20.25 0.95
CA VAL A 52 -1.13 20.03 2.37
C VAL A 52 0.12 19.14 2.42
N GLY A 53 1.17 19.59 3.12
CA GLY A 53 2.47 18.93 3.06
C GLY A 53 2.36 17.46 3.45
N LEU A 54 2.79 16.57 2.54
CA LEU A 54 3.07 15.18 2.85
C LEU A 54 4.16 15.14 3.94
N SER A 55 3.83 14.48 5.05
CA SER A 55 4.66 14.22 6.24
C SER A 55 5.36 15.44 6.88
N ARG A 56 4.88 15.86 8.05
CA ARG A 56 5.60 16.79 8.97
C ARG A 56 5.94 16.14 10.31
N ASN A 57 5.48 14.92 10.57
CA ASN A 57 5.87 14.14 11.74
C ASN A 57 7.16 13.36 11.45
N ARG A 58 7.70 12.67 12.46
CA ARG A 58 8.94 11.92 12.31
C ARG A 58 8.76 10.85 11.23
N PRO A 59 9.57 10.84 10.15
CA PRO A 59 9.37 9.90 9.06
C PRO A 59 9.78 8.50 9.51
N SER A 60 8.96 7.50 9.17
CA SER A 60 9.42 6.11 9.19
C SER A 60 10.40 5.88 8.04
N MET A 61 11.40 5.04 8.27
CA MET A 61 12.42 4.73 7.27
C MET A 61 12.06 3.44 6.55
N ILE A 62 12.17 3.45 5.22
CA ILE A 62 11.82 2.33 4.34
C ILE A 62 13.02 2.05 3.44
N GLY A 63 13.40 0.78 3.31
CA GLY A 63 14.45 0.33 2.40
C GLY A 63 15.85 0.53 2.98
N LEU A 64 16.79 0.91 2.12
CA LEU A 64 18.20 1.10 2.49
C LEU A 64 18.40 2.48 3.12
N LEU A 65 18.91 2.51 4.35
CA LEU A 65 19.04 3.72 5.18
C LEU A 65 20.01 4.73 4.56
N GLN A 66 21.29 4.34 4.49
CA GLN A 66 22.40 5.19 4.03
C GLN A 66 23.10 4.64 2.78
N ASP A 67 22.94 3.35 2.50
CA ASP A 67 23.56 2.67 1.38
C ASP A 67 22.59 2.61 0.20
N ALA A 68 22.65 3.59 -0.69
CA ALA A 68 21.89 3.52 -1.93
C ALA A 68 22.56 2.53 -2.89
N CYS A 69 21.76 1.76 -3.63
CA CYS A 69 22.29 1.01 -4.75
C CYS A 69 23.03 1.94 -5.74
N PRO A 70 24.12 1.46 -6.39
CA PRO A 70 24.88 2.25 -7.35
C PRO A 70 24.00 2.87 -8.45
N SER A 71 24.47 3.97 -9.04
CA SER A 71 23.80 4.57 -10.18
C SER A 71 23.60 3.58 -11.32
N GLY A 72 22.41 3.60 -11.92
CA GLY A 72 21.99 2.63 -12.93
C GLY A 72 21.43 1.31 -12.36
N THR A 73 21.34 1.18 -11.03
CA THR A 73 20.79 -0.02 -10.38
C THR A 73 19.67 0.29 -9.39
N VAL A 74 18.85 -0.71 -9.07
CA VAL A 74 17.75 -0.64 -8.10
C VAL A 74 17.83 -1.78 -7.09
N PRO A 75 17.47 -1.55 -5.81
CA PRO A 75 17.49 -2.57 -4.78
C PRO A 75 16.33 -3.53 -4.93
N ILE A 76 16.63 -4.83 -4.95
CA ILE A 76 15.66 -5.90 -5.07
C ILE A 76 15.88 -6.87 -3.92
N ARG A 77 14.86 -7.04 -3.07
CA ARG A 77 14.92 -8.06 -2.02
C ARG A 77 14.98 -9.45 -2.66
N ARG A 78 15.99 -10.22 -2.25
CA ARG A 78 16.13 -11.60 -2.70
C ARG A 78 14.98 -12.43 -2.16
N THR A 79 14.24 -13.05 -3.08
CA THR A 79 13.07 -13.87 -2.75
C THR A 79 13.43 -15.34 -2.90
N THR A 80 13.21 -16.15 -1.86
CA THR A 80 13.40 -17.60 -1.91
C THR A 80 12.16 -18.30 -2.50
N LYS A 81 12.28 -19.58 -2.87
CA LYS A 81 11.14 -20.38 -3.33
C LYS A 81 10.02 -20.44 -2.28
N ALA A 82 10.37 -20.52 -1.00
CA ALA A 82 9.40 -20.50 0.09
C ALA A 82 8.65 -19.16 0.16
N ASP A 83 9.37 -18.04 0.03
CA ASP A 83 8.76 -16.71 0.02
C ASP A 83 7.78 -16.55 -1.17
N LEU A 84 8.14 -17.06 -2.37
CA LEU A 84 7.25 -17.04 -3.54
C LEU A 84 5.96 -17.84 -3.31
N ILE A 85 6.04 -18.98 -2.63
CA ILE A 85 4.85 -19.80 -2.29
C ILE A 85 3.96 -19.04 -1.31
N ALA A 86 4.54 -18.44 -0.27
CA ALA A 86 3.81 -17.66 0.72
C ALA A 86 3.10 -16.45 0.07
N ILE A 87 3.83 -15.69 -0.76
CA ILE A 87 3.28 -14.54 -1.48
C ILE A 87 2.11 -14.93 -2.39
N ARG A 88 2.24 -16.04 -3.15
CA ARG A 88 1.15 -16.53 -4.00
C ARG A 88 -0.08 -16.93 -3.19
N SER A 89 0.12 -17.55 -2.03
CA SER A 89 -0.99 -17.88 -1.13
C SER A 89 -1.72 -16.63 -0.63
N MET A 90 -1.02 -15.51 -0.46
CA MET A 90 -1.62 -14.23 -0.04
C MET A 90 -2.35 -13.49 -1.16
N SER A 91 -1.92 -13.62 -2.43
CA SER A 91 -2.57 -12.89 -3.54
C SER A 91 -4.06 -13.19 -3.62
N ASN A 92 -4.48 -14.37 -3.15
CA ASN A 92 -5.88 -14.77 -3.05
C ASN A 92 -6.66 -14.07 -1.90
N ASN A 93 -6.00 -13.23 -1.09
CA ASN A 93 -6.57 -12.65 0.13
C ASN A 93 -6.67 -11.11 0.13
N ILE A 94 -6.28 -10.39 -0.94
CA ILE A 94 -6.51 -8.93 -1.04
C ILE A 94 -7.58 -8.66 -2.09
N TYR A 95 -8.82 -8.65 -1.63
CA TYR A 95 -10.00 -8.34 -2.44
C TYR A 95 -10.79 -7.20 -1.79
N PRO A 96 -10.69 -5.97 -2.32
CA PRO A 96 -11.40 -4.85 -1.71
C PRO A 96 -12.92 -4.89 -1.96
N GLN A 97 -13.40 -5.57 -3.03
CA GLN A 97 -14.77 -5.42 -3.55
C GLN A 97 -15.69 -6.64 -3.39
N THR A 98 -15.20 -7.84 -3.05
CA THR A 98 -16.08 -9.01 -2.95
C THR A 98 -16.81 -9.02 -1.61
N THR A 99 -18.14 -9.15 -1.68
CA THR A 99 -19.00 -9.43 -0.52
C THR A 99 -18.83 -10.90 -0.16
N LYS A 100 -18.30 -11.18 1.04
CA LYS A 100 -18.04 -12.51 1.63
C LYS A 100 -16.89 -13.29 1.00
N VAL A 101 -15.67 -12.78 1.10
CA VAL A 101 -14.52 -13.70 1.17
C VAL A 101 -14.41 -14.09 2.63
N PRO A 102 -14.59 -15.38 2.97
CA PRO A 102 -14.44 -15.81 4.34
C PRO A 102 -13.02 -15.48 4.81
N ASN A 103 -12.89 -15.05 6.06
CA ASN A 103 -11.61 -14.78 6.74
C ASN A 103 -10.93 -13.46 6.39
N ILE A 104 -11.63 -12.46 5.85
CA ILE A 104 -11.08 -11.11 5.68
C ILE A 104 -12.03 -10.10 6.31
N HIS A 105 -11.49 -9.26 7.19
CA HIS A 105 -12.20 -8.15 7.80
C HIS A 105 -11.65 -6.81 7.36
N ARG A 106 -12.54 -5.82 7.26
CA ARG A 106 -12.29 -4.50 6.70
C ARG A 106 -12.73 -3.43 7.67
N ALA A 107 -11.90 -2.41 7.78
CA ALA A 107 -12.26 -1.12 8.36
C ALA A 107 -11.69 -0.06 7.40
N VAL A 108 -12.47 0.32 6.39
CA VAL A 108 -12.04 1.27 5.35
C VAL A 108 -13.02 2.42 5.10
N ILE A 109 -12.49 3.57 4.70
CA ILE A 109 -13.24 4.66 4.08
C ILE A 109 -13.02 4.58 2.58
N GLN A 110 -14.11 4.51 1.83
CA GLN A 110 -14.08 4.37 0.38
C GLN A 110 -14.95 5.44 -0.27
N MET A 111 -14.44 6.09 -1.31
CA MET A 111 -15.24 7.03 -2.08
C MET A 111 -16.34 6.31 -2.84
N ARG A 112 -17.54 6.88 -2.85
CA ARG A 112 -18.68 6.30 -3.58
C ARG A 112 -18.41 6.30 -5.07
N THR A 113 -18.79 5.21 -5.72
CA THR A 113 -18.77 5.13 -7.18
C THR A 113 -19.85 6.05 -7.76
N SER A 114 -19.48 6.85 -8.76
CA SER A 114 -20.37 7.76 -9.48
C SER A 114 -20.07 7.67 -10.97
N LYS A 115 -21.11 7.72 -11.81
CA LYS A 115 -20.95 7.71 -13.28
C LYS A 115 -20.24 8.95 -13.83
N TYR A 116 -20.11 10.00 -13.02
CA TYR A 116 -19.57 11.29 -13.42
C TYR A 116 -18.22 11.61 -12.76
N GLU A 117 -17.73 10.72 -11.90
CA GLU A 117 -16.48 10.91 -11.19
C GLU A 117 -15.53 9.76 -11.47
N SER A 118 -14.28 10.11 -11.75
CA SER A 118 -13.17 9.16 -11.78
C SER A 118 -11.97 9.77 -11.07
N TYR A 119 -11.04 8.90 -10.69
CA TYR A 119 -9.93 9.26 -9.82
C TYR A 119 -8.59 9.09 -10.54
N LEU A 120 -7.74 10.12 -10.44
CA LEU A 120 -6.37 10.13 -10.94
C LEU A 120 -5.34 9.85 -9.84
N GLY A 121 -5.77 9.71 -8.59
CA GLY A 121 -4.88 9.33 -7.50
C GLY A 121 -5.50 9.37 -6.13
N VAL A 122 -4.79 8.75 -5.19
CA VAL A 122 -5.11 8.64 -3.76
C VAL A 122 -3.84 8.95 -2.97
N ILE A 123 -3.99 9.70 -1.88
CA ILE A 123 -2.91 10.24 -1.05
C ILE A 123 -3.32 10.13 0.41
N GLY A 124 -2.39 9.83 1.31
CA GLY A 124 -2.62 9.93 2.75
C GLY A 124 -1.34 9.69 3.56
N ASN A 125 -1.28 10.28 4.76
CA ASN A 125 -0.27 9.94 5.75
C ASN A 125 -0.85 8.89 6.69
N ILE A 126 -0.08 7.86 6.97
CA ILE A 126 -0.48 6.76 7.84
C ILE A 126 0.58 6.50 8.89
N ASN A 127 0.17 6.40 10.16
CA ASN A 127 1.08 5.97 11.20
C ASN A 127 1.43 4.48 11.05
N VAL A 128 2.65 4.11 11.43
CA VAL A 128 3.15 2.74 11.24
C VAL A 128 3.26 2.06 12.59
N TYR A 129 2.58 0.93 12.79
CA TYR A 129 2.67 0.12 14.01
C TYR A 129 3.21 -1.28 13.69
N ASN A 130 3.66 -1.99 14.72
CA ASN A 130 3.93 -3.44 14.66
C ASN A 130 2.87 -4.16 15.51
N PRO A 131 1.62 -4.33 15.02
CA PRO A 131 0.61 -5.12 15.73
C PRO A 131 1.12 -6.54 15.98
N ASP A 132 0.76 -7.13 17.13
CA ASP A 132 1.19 -8.48 17.51
C ASP A 132 0.41 -9.56 16.75
N VAL A 133 0.74 -9.71 15.47
CA VAL A 133 0.15 -10.73 14.59
C VAL A 133 0.90 -12.04 14.81
N LYS A 134 0.24 -13.04 15.42
CA LYS A 134 0.79 -14.39 15.57
C LYS A 134 0.59 -15.24 14.31
N GLU A 135 -0.64 -15.22 13.80
CA GLU A 135 -1.04 -15.88 12.56
C GLU A 135 -1.97 -14.96 11.75
N GLY A 136 -2.14 -15.24 10.46
CA GLY A 136 -2.89 -14.36 9.56
C GLY A 136 -2.05 -13.17 9.09
N SER A 137 -2.69 -12.04 8.79
CA SER A 137 -2.00 -10.82 8.37
C SER A 137 -2.82 -9.57 8.68
N SER A 138 -2.13 -8.46 8.96
CA SER A 138 -2.75 -7.17 9.23
C SER A 138 -2.17 -6.11 8.29
N TYR A 139 -3.02 -5.26 7.74
CA TYR A 139 -2.65 -4.31 6.70
C TYR A 139 -3.23 -2.94 7.01
N ALA A 140 -2.51 -1.93 6.54
CA ALA A 140 -2.93 -0.55 6.57
C ALA A 140 -2.63 0.05 5.20
N VAL A 141 -3.66 0.51 4.49
CA VAL A 141 -3.66 0.58 3.03
C VAL A 141 -4.23 1.88 2.47
N ILE A 142 -3.72 2.26 1.30
CA ILE A 142 -4.43 3.09 0.33
C ILE A 142 -4.60 2.29 -0.96
N TYR A 143 -5.69 2.55 -1.68
CA TYR A 143 -5.95 1.86 -2.94
C TYR A 143 -6.72 2.72 -3.94
N VAL A 144 -6.58 2.36 -5.21
CA VAL A 144 -7.37 2.85 -6.34
C VAL A 144 -7.89 1.65 -7.11
N MET A 145 -9.14 1.71 -7.57
CA MET A 145 -9.82 0.57 -8.19
C MET A 145 -10.73 0.96 -9.35
N ASN A 146 -10.88 0.02 -10.28
CA ASN A 146 -11.87 0.09 -11.34
C ASN A 146 -12.55 -1.26 -11.57
N GLY A 147 -13.87 -1.26 -11.71
CA GLY A 147 -14.63 -2.49 -11.91
C GLY A 147 -14.79 -3.32 -10.63
N ALA A 148 -15.28 -4.55 -10.81
CA ALA A 148 -15.59 -5.47 -9.72
C ALA A 148 -15.35 -6.93 -10.16
N ASN A 149 -15.22 -7.82 -9.16
CA ASN A 149 -15.03 -9.26 -9.37
C ASN A 149 -13.87 -9.55 -10.35
N GLU A 150 -14.11 -10.39 -11.35
CA GLU A 150 -13.11 -10.79 -12.37
C GLU A 150 -12.69 -9.66 -13.33
N ASN A 151 -13.34 -8.49 -13.27
CA ASN A 151 -12.96 -7.31 -14.04
C ASN A 151 -12.28 -6.24 -13.17
N LEU A 152 -12.03 -6.55 -11.89
CA LEU A 152 -11.43 -5.60 -10.97
C LEU A 152 -9.96 -5.35 -11.31
N ASN A 153 -9.65 -4.11 -11.66
CA ASN A 153 -8.28 -3.62 -11.69
C ASN A 153 -8.04 -2.84 -10.42
N SER A 154 -6.93 -3.11 -9.74
CA SER A 154 -6.58 -2.38 -8.52
C SER A 154 -5.09 -2.23 -8.35
N ILE A 155 -4.71 -1.13 -7.70
CA ILE A 155 -3.39 -0.92 -7.13
C ILE A 155 -3.59 -0.59 -5.67
N THR A 156 -2.88 -1.31 -4.81
CA THR A 156 -2.92 -1.15 -3.35
C THR A 156 -1.50 -1.01 -2.84
N THR A 157 -1.28 -0.10 -1.90
CA THR A 157 0.02 0.03 -1.22
C THR A 157 -0.20 0.46 0.22
N GLY A 158 0.82 0.28 1.06
CA GLY A 158 0.70 0.48 2.48
C GLY A 158 1.79 -0.21 3.25
N TRP A 159 1.49 -0.52 4.51
CA TRP A 159 2.31 -1.41 5.33
C TRP A 159 1.51 -2.62 5.79
N MET A 160 2.21 -3.74 6.02
CA MET A 160 1.61 -4.97 6.50
C MET A 160 2.50 -5.71 7.50
N VAL A 161 1.87 -6.42 8.44
CA VAL A 161 2.51 -7.45 9.25
C VAL A 161 1.97 -8.80 8.80
N SER A 162 2.85 -9.66 8.30
CA SER A 162 2.49 -10.97 7.76
C SER A 162 3.55 -12.02 8.15
N PRO A 163 3.37 -12.69 9.30
CA PRO A 163 4.30 -13.72 9.78
C PRO A 163 4.51 -14.86 8.76
N SER A 164 3.47 -15.26 8.03
CA SER A 164 3.55 -16.32 7.02
C SER A 164 4.50 -15.98 5.86
N THR A 165 4.60 -14.71 5.49
CA THR A 165 5.43 -14.24 4.37
C THR A 165 6.81 -13.80 4.78
N TYR A 166 6.95 -13.30 6.00
CA TYR A 166 8.22 -12.80 6.51
C TYR A 166 8.79 -13.69 7.62
N LYS A 167 8.56 -15.00 7.56
CA LYS A 167 9.21 -16.02 8.41
C LYS A 167 9.06 -15.74 9.91
N GLY A 168 7.86 -15.31 10.32
CA GLY A 168 7.54 -15.06 11.73
C GLY A 168 8.04 -13.72 12.27
N THR A 169 8.63 -12.84 11.46
CA THR A 169 9.08 -11.53 11.97
C THR A 169 7.89 -10.65 12.36
N PRO A 170 7.95 -9.92 13.49
CA PRO A 170 6.87 -9.07 13.96
C PRO A 170 6.89 -7.66 13.34
N TYR A 171 7.67 -7.45 12.28
CA TYR A 171 7.88 -6.13 11.69
C TYR A 171 6.81 -5.80 10.66
N SER A 172 6.50 -4.51 10.55
CA SER A 172 5.79 -3.95 9.43
C SER A 172 6.68 -3.84 8.20
N TYR A 173 6.14 -4.27 7.06
CA TYR A 173 6.78 -4.21 5.75
C TYR A 173 6.00 -3.31 4.83
N PHE A 174 6.71 -2.43 4.13
CA PHE A 174 6.13 -1.66 3.03
C PHE A 174 5.79 -2.62 1.89
N PHE A 175 4.62 -2.49 1.30
CA PHE A 175 4.22 -3.37 0.21
C PHE A 175 3.49 -2.62 -0.92
N THR A 176 3.55 -3.22 -2.10
CA THR A 176 2.66 -2.90 -3.21
C THR A 176 1.90 -4.16 -3.62
N PHE A 177 0.70 -4.00 -4.15
CA PHE A 177 -0.11 -5.06 -4.73
C PHE A 177 -0.86 -4.52 -5.94
N TRP A 178 -1.00 -5.32 -6.99
CA TRP A 178 -1.80 -4.97 -8.15
C TRP A 178 -2.47 -6.19 -8.76
N THR A 179 -3.61 -5.99 -9.41
CA THR A 179 -4.34 -7.02 -10.18
C THR A 179 -5.15 -6.37 -11.32
N THR A 180 -5.52 -7.18 -12.31
CA THR A 180 -6.38 -6.80 -13.44
C THR A 180 -7.64 -7.66 -13.56
N ASP A 181 -7.83 -8.60 -12.65
CA ASP A 181 -8.95 -9.54 -12.66
C ASP A 181 -9.44 -9.89 -11.26
N GLY A 182 -9.27 -8.96 -10.32
CA GLY A 182 -9.60 -9.16 -8.92
C GLY A 182 -8.89 -10.38 -8.37
N ALA A 183 -7.58 -10.44 -8.48
CA ALA A 183 -6.70 -11.48 -7.98
C ALA A 183 -7.07 -12.93 -8.32
N ASN A 184 -7.83 -13.17 -9.40
CA ASN A 184 -8.30 -14.49 -9.79
C ASN A 184 -7.19 -15.30 -10.49
N LYS A 185 -6.61 -14.75 -11.56
CA LYS A 185 -5.45 -15.31 -12.27
C LYS A 185 -4.26 -14.36 -12.26
N THR A 186 -4.51 -13.05 -12.16
CA THR A 186 -3.48 -12.03 -11.93
C THR A 186 -3.43 -11.69 -10.43
N GLY A 187 -2.64 -10.69 -10.01
CA GLY A 187 -2.47 -10.39 -8.59
C GLY A 187 -1.06 -10.66 -8.12
N CYS A 188 -0.32 -9.61 -7.80
CA CYS A 188 1.03 -9.79 -7.31
C CYS A 188 1.44 -8.77 -6.25
N PHE A 189 2.05 -9.29 -5.17
CA PHE A 189 2.73 -8.47 -4.20
C PHE A 189 4.13 -8.09 -4.66
N ASN A 190 4.48 -6.84 -4.36
CA ASN A 190 5.81 -6.30 -4.54
C ASN A 190 6.31 -6.56 -5.97
N ILE A 191 7.49 -7.17 -6.06
CA ILE A 191 8.17 -7.55 -7.28
C ILE A 191 8.26 -9.08 -7.40
N ALA A 192 7.33 -9.82 -6.80
CA ALA A 192 7.29 -11.28 -6.91
C ALA A 192 6.89 -11.76 -8.31
N CYS A 193 6.36 -10.85 -9.14
CA CYS A 193 5.96 -11.06 -10.51
C CYS A 193 6.34 -9.84 -11.36
N PRO A 194 6.46 -10.01 -12.69
CA PRO A 194 6.67 -8.89 -13.61
C PRO A 194 5.53 -7.88 -13.57
N GLY A 195 5.83 -6.58 -13.68
CA GLY A 195 4.84 -5.51 -13.85
C GLY A 195 5.14 -4.20 -13.11
N PHE A 196 5.90 -4.23 -12.01
CA PHE A 196 6.29 -3.02 -11.28
C PHE A 196 7.68 -2.56 -11.70
N VAL A 197 7.80 -1.34 -12.25
CA VAL A 197 9.08 -0.73 -12.60
C VAL A 197 9.57 0.11 -11.42
N GLN A 198 10.56 -0.39 -10.70
CA GLN A 198 11.24 0.34 -9.64
C GLN A 198 12.26 1.32 -10.21
N VAL A 199 12.38 2.51 -9.58
CA VAL A 199 13.30 3.56 -10.02
C VAL A 199 14.13 4.16 -8.88
N ASP A 200 13.62 4.19 -7.64
CA ASP A 200 14.42 4.68 -6.51
C ASP A 200 15.45 3.63 -6.09
N LYS A 201 16.65 4.12 -5.73
CA LYS A 201 17.82 3.29 -5.40
C LYS A 201 17.91 2.91 -3.93
N ARG A 202 16.96 3.36 -3.10
CA ARG A 202 16.96 3.19 -1.63
C ARG A 202 15.67 2.54 -1.16
N VAL A 203 14.53 3.06 -1.61
CA VAL A 203 13.19 2.61 -1.18
C VAL A 203 12.68 1.54 -2.13
N TYR A 204 12.30 0.37 -1.61
CA TYR A 204 11.81 -0.75 -2.43
C TYR A 204 10.65 -1.51 -1.77
N PRO A 205 9.68 -2.05 -2.55
CA PRO A 205 8.62 -2.89 -2.02
C PRO A 205 9.14 -4.15 -1.31
N GLY A 206 8.49 -4.53 -0.21
CA GLY A 206 8.87 -5.67 0.61
C GLY A 206 10.03 -5.40 1.56
N SER A 207 10.44 -4.13 1.74
CA SER A 207 11.40 -3.73 2.77
C SER A 207 10.71 -3.61 4.15
N PRO A 208 11.39 -3.99 5.23
CA PRO A 208 10.92 -3.67 6.58
C PRO A 208 10.90 -2.15 6.79
N ILE A 209 9.98 -1.70 7.65
CA ILE A 209 9.85 -0.30 8.04
C ILE A 209 10.47 -0.16 9.44
N SER A 210 11.46 0.71 9.58
CA SER A 210 12.00 1.10 10.88
C SER A 210 11.44 2.45 11.32
N ASN A 211 11.60 2.78 12.61
CA ASN A 211 10.90 3.87 13.29
C ASN A 211 9.37 3.70 13.18
N VAL A 212 8.82 2.86 14.05
CA VAL A 212 7.38 2.61 14.16
C VAL A 212 6.80 3.28 15.40
N SER A 213 5.54 3.67 15.32
CA SER A 213 4.76 4.22 16.43
C SER A 213 4.61 3.24 17.58
N ILE A 214 4.56 3.79 18.79
CA ILE A 214 4.25 3.08 20.04
C ILE A 214 3.04 3.77 20.68
N PRO A 215 1.98 3.04 21.07
CA PRO A 215 0.85 3.64 21.77
C PRO A 215 1.30 4.41 23.02
N ASN A 216 0.84 5.65 23.17
CA ASN A 216 1.27 6.62 24.18
C ASN A 216 2.78 6.96 24.16
N GLY A 217 3.45 6.70 23.04
CA GLY A 217 4.87 6.91 22.84
C GLY A 217 5.18 7.70 21.55
N PRO A 218 6.42 7.60 21.06
CA PRO A 218 6.81 8.21 19.79
C PRO A 218 5.90 7.79 18.64
N GLN A 219 5.52 8.74 17.80
CA GLN A 219 4.69 8.52 16.62
C GLN A 219 5.50 8.72 15.35
N PHE A 220 5.33 7.80 14.40
CA PHE A 220 5.99 7.82 13.10
C PHE A 220 5.00 7.48 11.99
N GLU A 221 5.19 8.12 10.84
CA GLU A 221 4.28 7.96 9.71
C GLU A 221 5.01 7.85 8.37
N ILE A 222 4.27 7.37 7.37
CA ILE A 222 4.65 7.40 5.97
C ILE A 222 3.57 8.12 5.18
N GLY A 223 3.97 9.12 4.38
CA GLY A 223 3.10 9.76 3.41
C GLY A 223 3.11 8.97 2.11
N LEU A 224 1.99 8.35 1.75
CA LEU A 224 1.87 7.52 0.55
C LEU A 224 0.99 8.16 -0.51
N SER A 225 1.30 7.88 -1.77
CA SER A 225 0.39 8.18 -2.87
C SER A 225 0.42 7.11 -3.96
N ILE A 226 -0.73 6.86 -4.57
CA ILE A 226 -0.83 6.22 -5.88
C ILE A 226 -1.39 7.29 -6.84
N SER A 227 -0.69 7.61 -7.93
CA SER A 227 -1.08 8.70 -8.82
C SER A 227 -0.79 8.41 -10.29
N LYS A 228 -1.76 8.70 -11.16
CA LYS A 228 -1.62 8.59 -12.60
C LYS A 228 -0.86 9.78 -13.17
N ALA A 229 0.21 9.51 -13.90
CA ALA A 229 0.96 10.51 -14.66
C ALA A 229 0.33 10.75 -16.04
N GLU A 230 0.77 11.80 -16.73
CA GLU A 230 0.27 12.18 -18.06
C GLU A 230 0.54 11.12 -19.14
N ASP A 231 1.60 10.33 -18.96
CA ASP A 231 1.92 9.16 -19.79
C ASP A 231 1.03 7.94 -19.51
N GLY A 232 0.10 8.06 -18.55
CA GLY A 232 -0.83 7.02 -18.12
C GLY A 232 -0.27 6.09 -17.04
N ASN A 233 1.02 6.14 -16.73
CA ASN A 233 1.64 5.26 -15.75
C ASN A 233 1.20 5.60 -14.32
N TRP A 234 1.05 4.58 -13.49
CA TRP A 234 0.58 4.72 -12.11
C TRP A 234 1.75 4.66 -11.13
N TRP A 235 2.11 5.82 -10.58
CA TRP A 235 3.25 6.01 -9.70
C TRP A 235 2.91 5.77 -8.24
N VAL A 236 3.79 5.05 -7.56
CA VAL A 236 3.77 4.87 -6.11
C VAL A 236 4.86 5.75 -5.49
N THR A 237 4.48 6.61 -4.54
CA THR A 237 5.44 7.50 -3.86
C THR A 237 5.36 7.37 -2.34
N LYS A 238 6.49 7.60 -1.68
CA LYS A 238 6.62 7.74 -0.21
C LYS A 238 7.33 9.05 0.11
N ASP A 239 6.71 9.93 0.89
CA ASP A 239 7.29 11.22 1.29
C ASP A 239 7.91 11.99 0.11
N GLN A 240 7.20 12.01 -1.03
CA GLN A 240 7.62 12.63 -2.29
C GLN A 240 8.76 11.91 -3.05
N ILE A 241 9.25 10.78 -2.53
CA ILE A 241 10.17 9.89 -3.24
C ILE A 241 9.37 9.01 -4.21
N ASN A 242 9.70 9.08 -5.49
CA ASN A 242 9.12 8.20 -6.50
C ASN A 242 9.75 6.82 -6.41
N ILE A 243 9.07 5.87 -5.78
CA ILE A 243 9.60 4.51 -5.59
C ILE A 243 9.67 3.78 -6.94
N GLY A 244 8.58 3.88 -7.70
CA GLY A 244 8.38 3.19 -8.96
C GLY A 244 6.97 3.38 -9.46
N TYR A 245 6.63 2.66 -10.52
CA TYR A 245 5.31 2.76 -11.15
C TYR A 245 4.87 1.45 -11.79
N PHE A 246 3.56 1.32 -11.97
CA PHE A 246 2.95 0.31 -12.79
C PHE A 246 2.65 0.90 -14.18
N PRO A 247 3.24 0.36 -15.26
CA PRO A 247 2.96 0.85 -16.59
C PRO A 247 1.49 0.68 -16.96
N ALA A 248 0.89 1.67 -17.64
CA ALA A 248 -0.53 1.61 -18.02
C ALA A 248 -0.87 0.34 -18.84
N ALA A 249 0.09 -0.11 -19.66
CA ALA A 249 -0.05 -1.23 -20.57
C ALA A 249 -0.36 -2.57 -19.90
N ILE A 250 -0.07 -2.75 -18.60
CA ILE A 250 -0.37 -4.01 -17.91
C ILE A 250 -1.83 -4.11 -17.47
N PHE A 251 -2.56 -2.99 -17.44
CA PHE A 251 -3.95 -2.96 -16.99
C PHE A 251 -4.92 -3.04 -18.18
N ASN A 252 -6.05 -3.74 -17.98
CA ASN A 252 -7.05 -3.93 -19.04
C ASN A 252 -8.16 -2.87 -19.01
N ASN A 253 -8.43 -2.21 -17.88
CA ASN A 253 -9.49 -1.22 -17.77
C ASN A 253 -9.19 -0.06 -16.80
N PHE A 254 -7.92 0.30 -16.57
CA PHE A 254 -7.54 1.28 -15.54
C PHE A 254 -7.38 2.72 -16.05
N VAL A 255 -8.22 3.10 -17.02
CA VAL A 255 -8.19 4.44 -17.64
C VAL A 255 -8.90 5.47 -16.77
N GLU A 256 -10.08 5.13 -16.25
CA GLU A 256 -10.93 6.00 -15.43
C GLU A 256 -11.38 5.27 -14.16
N PRO A 257 -10.50 5.11 -13.16
CA PRO A 257 -10.86 4.42 -11.93
C PRO A 257 -12.10 4.99 -11.24
N GLU A 258 -12.99 4.10 -10.85
CA GLU A 258 -14.30 4.37 -10.24
C GLU A 258 -14.26 4.70 -8.75
N THR A 259 -13.19 4.31 -8.03
CA THR A 259 -13.09 4.57 -6.59
C THR A 259 -11.65 4.55 -6.06
N VAL A 260 -11.47 5.16 -4.89
CA VAL A 260 -10.27 5.18 -4.07
C VAL A 260 -10.64 4.99 -2.60
N GLY A 261 -9.71 4.51 -1.78
CA GLY A 261 -9.96 4.34 -0.36
C GLY A 261 -8.72 4.24 0.51
N TRP A 262 -8.96 4.27 1.82
CA TRP A 262 -8.00 4.25 2.90
C TRP A 262 -8.51 3.39 4.05
N GLY A 263 -7.63 2.72 4.80
CA GLY A 263 -8.00 2.04 6.04
C GLY A 263 -7.19 0.80 6.29
N GLY A 264 -7.80 -0.23 6.87
CA GLY A 264 -7.13 -1.47 7.21
C GLY A 264 -7.86 -2.74 6.80
N PHE A 265 -7.06 -3.80 6.64
CA PHE A 265 -7.51 -5.17 6.41
C PHE A 265 -6.93 -6.09 7.49
N ALA A 266 -7.70 -7.07 7.92
CA ALA A 266 -7.23 -8.18 8.74
C ALA A 266 -7.59 -9.48 8.03
N VAL A 267 -6.61 -10.34 7.79
CA VAL A 267 -6.77 -11.66 7.17
C VAL A 267 -6.64 -12.70 8.27
N ASN A 268 -7.70 -13.46 8.52
CA ASN A 268 -7.75 -14.43 9.60
C ASN A 268 -6.94 -15.67 9.22
N PRO A 269 -6.25 -16.27 10.20
CA PRO A 269 -5.72 -17.62 10.07
C PRO A 269 -6.84 -18.67 10.03
N PRO A 270 -6.52 -19.92 9.63
CA PRO A 270 -7.50 -21.02 9.61
C PRO A 270 -8.15 -21.33 10.96
N ASN A 271 -7.54 -20.91 12.08
CA ASN A 271 -8.08 -21.09 13.42
C ASN A 271 -9.24 -20.11 13.74
N GLY A 272 -9.50 -19.13 12.86
CA GLY A 272 -10.61 -18.17 12.96
C GLY A 272 -10.35 -16.94 13.83
N ILE A 273 -9.25 -16.91 14.61
CA ILE A 273 -8.94 -15.77 15.48
C ILE A 273 -8.28 -14.65 14.69
N SER A 274 -9.02 -13.57 14.48
CA SER A 274 -8.56 -12.45 13.67
C SER A 274 -7.44 -11.67 14.37
N PRO A 275 -6.40 -11.24 13.61
CA PRO A 275 -5.26 -10.52 14.18
C PRO A 275 -5.59 -9.05 14.51
N PRO A 276 -4.84 -8.40 15.42
CA PRO A 276 -5.00 -6.96 15.66
C PRO A 276 -4.77 -6.13 14.38
N MET A 277 -5.56 -5.07 14.22
CA MET A 277 -5.46 -4.12 13.10
C MET A 277 -4.92 -2.76 13.57
N GLY A 278 -4.03 -2.16 12.77
CA GLY A 278 -3.44 -0.87 13.09
C GLY A 278 -2.57 -0.97 14.34
N SER A 279 -2.89 -0.20 15.38
CA SER A 279 -2.21 -0.30 16.68
C SER A 279 -2.71 -1.45 17.56
N GLY A 280 -3.77 -2.18 17.15
CA GLY A 280 -4.44 -3.16 18.00
C GLY A 280 -5.41 -2.56 19.02
N ILE A 281 -5.68 -1.25 18.94
CA ILE A 281 -6.54 -0.51 19.86
C ILE A 281 -7.66 0.15 19.04
N PHE A 282 -8.87 0.13 19.57
CA PHE A 282 -10.00 0.83 18.94
C PHE A 282 -9.74 2.34 18.88
N PRO A 283 -10.17 3.03 17.81
CA PRO A 283 -10.05 4.49 17.71
C PRO A 283 -10.73 5.18 18.89
N ASP A 284 -10.06 6.19 19.45
CA ASP A 284 -10.40 6.84 20.72
C ASP A 284 -10.11 8.35 20.74
N ASP A 285 -10.09 8.98 19.56
CA ASP A 285 -9.72 10.39 19.36
C ASP A 285 -8.27 10.77 19.71
N ASN A 286 -7.40 9.82 20.11
CA ASN A 286 -6.02 10.11 20.49
C ASN A 286 -5.00 9.64 19.44
N TYR A 287 -4.44 10.59 18.69
CA TYR A 287 -3.39 10.33 17.67
C TYR A 287 -2.17 9.60 18.23
N GLY A 288 -1.82 9.86 19.50
CA GLY A 288 -0.69 9.21 20.15
C GLY A 288 -0.95 7.77 20.55
N HIS A 289 -2.18 7.26 20.43
CA HIS A 289 -2.60 5.98 20.99
C HIS A 289 -3.10 5.01 19.93
N THR A 290 -3.82 5.50 18.92
CA THR A 290 -4.52 4.67 17.93
C THR A 290 -3.95 4.79 16.52
N SER A 291 -4.26 3.83 15.64
CA SER A 291 -3.88 3.94 14.22
C SER A 291 -4.75 4.99 13.53
N GLN A 292 -4.14 5.85 12.74
CA GLN A 292 -4.82 6.95 12.07
C GLN A 292 -4.29 7.18 10.67
N PHE A 293 -5.20 7.57 9.80
CA PHE A 293 -4.92 8.23 8.54
C PHE A 293 -5.19 9.71 8.70
N ARG A 294 -4.26 10.54 8.22
CA ARG A 294 -4.43 11.99 8.18
C ARG A 294 -4.02 12.55 6.82
N ALA A 295 -4.43 13.79 6.57
CA ALA A 295 -4.24 14.50 5.31
C ALA A 295 -4.65 13.63 4.11
N ILE A 296 -5.73 12.85 4.25
CA ILE A 296 -6.18 12.00 3.16
C ILE A 296 -6.81 12.84 2.05
N GLN A 297 -6.41 12.55 0.82
CA GLN A 297 -6.84 13.30 -0.35
C GLN A 297 -6.93 12.38 -1.57
N TYR A 298 -7.83 12.70 -2.47
CA TYR A 298 -7.88 12.10 -3.80
C TYR A 298 -7.69 13.17 -4.86
N ARG A 299 -7.17 12.77 -6.02
CA ARG A 299 -7.13 13.60 -7.22
C ARG A 299 -8.28 13.18 -8.11
N ASN A 300 -9.20 14.10 -8.41
CA ASN A 300 -10.30 13.83 -9.32
C ASN A 300 -9.85 13.86 -10.80
N SER A 301 -10.74 13.49 -11.72
CA SER A 301 -10.54 13.51 -13.17
C SER A 301 -10.15 14.88 -13.74
N SER A 302 -10.54 15.96 -13.06
CA SER A 302 -10.15 17.34 -13.40
C SER A 302 -8.76 17.72 -12.88
N GLY A 303 -8.02 16.80 -12.25
CA GLY A 303 -6.69 17.02 -11.68
C GLY A 303 -6.67 17.77 -10.35
N VAL A 304 -7.84 18.03 -9.74
CA VAL A 304 -7.97 18.79 -8.49
C VAL A 304 -7.85 17.86 -7.29
N LEU A 305 -7.06 18.26 -6.29
CA LEU A 305 -6.98 17.58 -5.00
C LEU A 305 -8.16 17.96 -4.11
N ASN A 306 -8.87 16.96 -3.61
CA ASN A 306 -9.98 17.10 -2.66
C ASN A 306 -9.89 16.01 -1.58
N GLY A 307 -10.73 16.10 -0.56
CA GLY A 307 -10.85 15.06 0.47
C GLY A 307 -12.26 14.46 0.52
N PRO A 308 -12.46 13.40 1.31
CA PRO A 308 -13.77 12.77 1.46
C PRO A 308 -14.74 13.70 2.20
N HIS A 309 -15.59 14.41 1.47
CA HIS A 309 -16.63 15.25 2.04
C HIS A 309 -17.80 14.39 2.54
N LYS A 310 -18.57 14.92 3.50
CA LYS A 310 -19.75 14.23 4.02
C LYS A 310 -20.66 13.78 2.86
N TYR A 311 -21.11 12.53 2.92
CA TYR A 311 -21.96 11.87 1.91
C TYR A 311 -21.31 11.46 0.58
N THR A 312 -20.02 11.75 0.36
CA THR A 312 -19.28 11.31 -0.85
C THR A 312 -18.53 10.00 -0.66
N TYR A 313 -18.54 9.45 0.54
CA TYR A 313 -17.83 8.21 0.91
C TYR A 313 -18.75 7.27 1.70
N ASP A 314 -18.35 6.01 1.74
CA ASP A 314 -18.89 4.98 2.61
C ASP A 314 -17.84 4.56 3.64
N THR A 315 -18.30 4.30 4.87
CA THR A 315 -17.51 3.62 5.90
C THR A 315 -17.87 2.15 5.85
N ILE A 316 -16.89 1.29 5.51
CA ILE A 316 -17.08 -0.14 5.36
C ILE A 316 -16.43 -0.83 6.57
N ILE A 317 -17.27 -1.38 7.45
CA ILE A 317 -16.89 -2.19 8.60
C ILE A 317 -17.73 -3.46 8.56
N ASP A 318 -17.09 -4.62 8.36
CA ASP A 318 -17.79 -5.92 8.33
C ASP A 318 -17.87 -6.58 9.71
N SER A 319 -16.88 -6.34 10.58
CA SER A 319 -16.84 -6.88 11.95
C SER A 319 -16.66 -5.77 13.00
N PRO A 320 -17.74 -5.03 13.34
CA PRO A 320 -17.67 -3.87 14.24
C PRO A 320 -17.32 -4.22 15.69
N ASN A 321 -17.48 -5.49 16.10
CA ASN A 321 -17.04 -5.95 17.41
C ASN A 321 -15.50 -6.07 17.52
N CYS A 322 -14.79 -6.05 16.39
CA CYS A 322 -13.35 -6.26 16.33
C CYS A 322 -12.57 -5.06 15.80
N TYR A 323 -13.14 -4.34 14.84
CA TYR A 323 -12.50 -3.20 14.20
C TYR A 323 -13.50 -2.08 14.02
N LEU A 324 -13.03 -0.84 14.19
CA LEU A 324 -13.85 0.36 14.03
C LEU A 324 -13.12 1.38 13.15
N ILE A 325 -13.92 2.30 12.61
CA ILE A 325 -13.46 3.58 12.07
C ILE A 325 -14.14 4.69 12.84
N ASP A 326 -13.37 5.72 13.12
CA ASP A 326 -13.87 6.99 13.63
C ASP A 326 -13.41 8.13 12.73
N PHE A 327 -14.33 8.67 11.93
CA PHE A 327 -14.03 9.70 10.92
C PHE A 327 -14.30 11.10 11.46
N HIS A 328 -13.24 11.87 11.63
CA HIS A 328 -13.28 13.20 12.23
C HIS A 328 -13.53 14.32 11.22
N GLY A 329 -13.50 14.00 9.93
CA GLY A 329 -13.62 14.99 8.86
C GLY A 329 -12.39 15.87 8.76
N TYR A 330 -12.58 17.13 8.35
CA TYR A 330 -11.50 18.08 8.14
C TYR A 330 -11.10 18.79 9.44
N ILE A 331 -9.89 18.52 9.94
CA ILE A 331 -9.34 19.11 11.17
C ILE A 331 -8.24 20.11 10.82
N GLY A 332 -8.63 21.21 10.18
CA GLY A 332 -7.71 22.29 9.83
C GLY A 332 -6.66 21.91 8.77
N THR A 333 -5.75 22.84 8.51
CA THR A 333 -4.81 22.72 7.38
C THR A 333 -3.67 21.74 7.62
N PHE A 334 -3.35 21.43 8.87
CA PHE A 334 -2.25 20.53 9.22
C PHE A 334 -2.68 19.06 9.18
N GLU A 335 -3.78 18.71 9.86
CA GLU A 335 -4.27 17.33 9.86
C GLU A 335 -5.11 17.03 8.61
N GLY A 336 -5.77 18.02 8.02
CA GLY A 336 -6.65 17.79 6.86
C GLY A 336 -7.77 16.81 7.20
N TYR A 337 -8.19 16.02 6.20
CA TYR A 337 -9.15 14.95 6.45
C TYR A 337 -8.49 13.81 7.22
N THR A 338 -9.07 13.44 8.36
CA THR A 338 -8.46 12.51 9.33
C THR A 338 -9.47 11.51 9.86
N PHE A 339 -9.01 10.28 10.11
CA PHE A 339 -9.77 9.27 10.83
C PHE A 339 -8.88 8.28 11.57
N GLY A 340 -9.42 7.78 12.69
CA GLY A 340 -8.88 6.62 13.39
C GLY A 340 -9.44 5.32 12.84
N PHE A 341 -8.63 4.26 12.85
CA PHE A 341 -9.05 2.92 12.48
C PHE A 341 -8.28 1.85 13.27
N GLY A 342 -8.87 0.66 13.37
CA GLY A 342 -8.23 -0.52 13.93
C GLY A 342 -9.02 -1.15 15.06
N GLY A 343 -8.34 -2.02 15.80
CA GLY A 343 -8.93 -2.75 16.92
C GLY A 343 -8.15 -4.03 17.25
N PRO A 344 -8.48 -4.69 18.37
CA PRO A 344 -7.71 -5.79 18.92
C PRO A 344 -7.82 -7.11 18.14
N GLY A 345 -8.79 -7.24 17.23
CA GLY A 345 -9.12 -8.53 16.63
C GLY A 345 -9.87 -9.45 17.61
N GLY A 346 -9.71 -10.76 17.47
CA GLY A 346 -10.41 -11.76 18.30
C GLY A 346 -11.38 -12.62 17.47
N ASP A 347 -12.54 -12.93 18.05
CA ASP A 347 -13.60 -13.67 17.36
C ASP A 347 -14.47 -12.71 16.54
N CYS A 348 -14.09 -12.52 15.28
CA CYS A 348 -14.70 -11.53 14.39
C CYS A 348 -15.68 -12.13 13.38
N GLY A 349 -15.99 -13.43 13.52
CA GLY A 349 -16.73 -14.19 12.52
C GLY A 349 -15.89 -14.51 11.28
N ASN A 350 -16.52 -15.21 10.33
CA ASN A 350 -15.90 -15.61 9.06
C ASN A 350 -16.33 -14.75 7.89
#